data_AF-A0A2S9JU79-F1
#
_entry.id   AF-A0A2S9JU79-F1
#
_cell.length_a   1.000
_cell.length_b   1.000
_cell.length_c   1.000
_cell.angle_alpha   90.00
_cell.angle_beta   90.00
_cell.angle_gamma   90.00
#
_symmetry.space_group_name_H-M   'P 1'
#
loop_
_entity.id
_entity.type
_entity.pdbx_description
1 polymer ?
#
loop_
_entity_poly.entity_id
_entity_poly.type
_entity_poly.pdbx_seq_one_letter_code
_entity_poly.pdbx_strand_id
1 'polypeptide(L)'
;MILFSEGDFRRTYFPYAKIECARFKGTDTSVFIDQKTIEGNLAAQAEQAYDFILRHINKSAVVEGVYTNSRWQYPVIAVREAIRNAVVHRDYALTGRDIKVAIFDDMIEITSPGKLLPSIDFDELEARQSDIRNKVIAPVFKKVGLIDQWGNGLKLIAGELKDYPEIEFKWFERGGLQFQVQFIDKEYKTQQIDGAIDGVSKALKRKLTVLVKAILNDEGKNIADYTADTNLGSHRTLERYMQQLRKGGLIEFRGEATQTGGYYLTETLKAELSKK
;
A
#
# COMPACT_ATOMS: atom_id res chain seq x y z
N MET A 1 -29.78 0.85 -15.34
CA MET A 1 -30.05 0.04 -14.12
C MET A 1 -28.96 0.21 -13.07
N ILE A 2 -27.71 -0.20 -13.31
CA ILE A 2 -26.61 -0.08 -12.32
C ILE A 2 -26.32 1.36 -11.85
N LEU A 3 -26.60 2.37 -12.69
CA LEU A 3 -26.34 3.78 -12.37
C LEU A 3 -27.21 4.36 -11.25
N PHE A 4 -28.46 3.90 -11.11
CA PHE A 4 -29.46 4.57 -10.27
C PHE A 4 -30.39 3.61 -9.51
N SER A 5 -30.31 2.30 -9.77
CA SER A 5 -31.18 1.33 -9.09
C SER A 5 -30.59 0.92 -7.76
N GLU A 6 -31.38 1.06 -6.69
CA GLU A 6 -31.03 0.66 -5.32
C GLU A 6 -31.70 -0.66 -4.89
N GLY A 7 -32.53 -1.26 -5.76
CA GLY A 7 -33.35 -2.42 -5.44
C GLY A 7 -32.84 -3.77 -5.97
N ASP A 8 -33.58 -4.83 -5.66
CA ASP A 8 -33.26 -6.23 -5.97
C ASP A 8 -33.02 -6.49 -7.46
N PHE A 9 -33.64 -5.71 -8.34
CA PHE A 9 -33.47 -5.81 -9.79
C PHE A 9 -31.99 -5.70 -10.20
N ARG A 10 -31.24 -4.81 -9.56
CA ARG A 10 -29.80 -4.67 -9.81
C ARG A 10 -29.05 -5.93 -9.41
N ARG A 11 -29.39 -6.51 -8.25
CA ARG A 11 -28.75 -7.74 -7.73
C ARG A 11 -29.03 -8.94 -8.64
N THR A 12 -30.23 -9.02 -9.21
CA THR A 12 -30.60 -10.12 -10.12
C THR A 12 -29.81 -10.07 -11.43
N TYR A 13 -29.72 -8.91 -12.07
CA TYR A 13 -29.10 -8.80 -13.41
C TYR A 13 -27.61 -8.45 -13.38
N PHE A 14 -27.14 -7.79 -12.30
CA PHE A 14 -25.76 -7.35 -12.14
C PHE A 14 -25.24 -7.64 -10.72
N PRO A 15 -25.23 -8.91 -10.28
CA PRO A 15 -24.81 -9.28 -8.92
C PRO A 15 -23.36 -8.88 -8.61
N TYR A 16 -22.51 -8.81 -9.63
CA TYR A 16 -21.08 -8.49 -9.51
C TYR A 16 -20.75 -7.01 -9.75
N ALA A 17 -21.75 -6.15 -9.93
CA ALA A 17 -21.54 -4.70 -10.06
C ALA A 17 -21.29 -4.05 -8.70
N LYS A 18 -20.44 -4.62 -7.85
CA LYS A 18 -20.18 -4.19 -6.48
C LYS A 18 -18.69 -3.96 -6.26
N ILE A 19 -18.37 -3.33 -5.14
CA ILE A 19 -16.99 -3.15 -4.67
C ILE A 19 -16.82 -3.94 -3.39
N GLU A 20 -15.85 -4.85 -3.37
CA GLU A 20 -15.43 -5.56 -2.16
C GLU A 20 -14.22 -4.82 -1.57
N CYS A 21 -14.39 -4.28 -0.36
CA CYS A 21 -13.33 -3.62 0.38
C CYS A 21 -12.81 -4.54 1.49
N ALA A 22 -11.49 -4.57 1.69
CA ALA A 22 -10.87 -5.29 2.79
C ALA A 22 -9.64 -4.55 3.33
N ARG A 23 -9.49 -4.54 4.66
CA ARG A 23 -8.26 -4.15 5.35
C ARG A 23 -7.59 -5.41 5.87
N PHE A 24 -6.33 -5.62 5.50
CA PHE A 24 -5.53 -6.78 5.87
C PHE A 24 -4.35 -6.39 6.75
N LYS A 25 -4.08 -7.13 7.82
CA LYS A 25 -2.86 -6.93 8.61
C LYS A 25 -1.64 -7.44 7.85
N GLY A 26 -0.56 -6.67 7.87
CA GLY A 26 0.67 -6.97 7.15
C GLY A 26 0.59 -6.63 5.67
N THR A 27 1.40 -7.34 4.87
CA THR A 27 1.57 -7.14 3.43
C THR A 27 0.97 -8.29 2.61
N ASP A 28 0.15 -9.13 3.23
CA ASP A 28 -0.49 -10.29 2.61
C ASP A 28 -1.97 -10.38 3.01
N THR A 29 -2.68 -11.36 2.45
CA THR A 29 -4.12 -11.52 2.67
C THR A 29 -4.47 -12.49 3.78
N SER A 30 -3.53 -12.82 4.67
CA SER A 30 -3.72 -13.89 5.68
C SER A 30 -4.66 -13.50 6.81
N VAL A 31 -4.66 -12.21 7.22
CA VAL A 31 -5.40 -11.73 8.38
C VAL A 31 -6.26 -10.54 8.00
N PHE A 32 -7.59 -10.70 8.08
CA PHE A 32 -8.55 -9.63 7.88
C PHE A 32 -8.74 -8.81 9.17
N ILE A 33 -8.71 -7.48 9.04
CA ILE A 33 -9.04 -6.53 10.11
C ILE A 33 -10.47 -6.00 9.93
N ASP A 34 -10.83 -5.60 8.70
CA ASP A 34 -12.16 -5.13 8.35
C ASP A 34 -12.51 -5.55 6.92
N GLN A 35 -13.80 -5.74 6.64
CA GLN A 35 -14.33 -6.06 5.33
C GLN A 35 -15.67 -5.35 5.11
N LYS A 36 -15.90 -4.87 3.88
CA LYS A 36 -17.17 -4.27 3.50
C LYS A 36 -17.52 -4.56 2.05
N THR A 37 -18.68 -5.18 1.82
CA THR A 37 -19.32 -5.25 0.52
C THR A 37 -20.12 -3.97 0.28
N ILE A 38 -19.80 -3.25 -0.80
CA ILE A 38 -20.45 -2.00 -1.17
C ILE A 38 -21.29 -2.23 -2.43
N GLU A 39 -22.61 -2.08 -2.27
CA GLU A 39 -23.60 -2.23 -3.32
C GLU A 39 -24.38 -0.93 -3.56
N GLY A 40 -25.40 -0.98 -4.42
CA GLY A 40 -26.25 0.17 -4.76
C GLY A 40 -25.80 0.87 -6.04
N ASN A 41 -26.07 2.16 -6.13
CA ASN A 41 -25.76 2.98 -7.30
C ASN A 41 -24.23 3.21 -7.42
N LEU A 42 -23.72 3.28 -8.65
CA LEU A 42 -22.26 3.30 -8.89
C LEU A 42 -21.55 4.54 -8.32
N ALA A 43 -22.23 5.68 -8.25
CA ALA A 43 -21.65 6.90 -7.68
C ALA A 43 -21.42 6.74 -6.17
N ALA A 44 -22.44 6.29 -5.44
CA ALA A 44 -22.35 6.00 -4.02
C ALA A 44 -21.35 4.88 -3.72
N GLN A 45 -21.19 3.89 -4.62
CA GLN A 45 -20.16 2.88 -4.45
C GLN A 45 -18.75 3.48 -4.45
N ALA A 46 -18.45 4.38 -5.41
CA ALA A 46 -17.16 5.05 -5.48
C ALA A 46 -16.88 5.90 -4.23
N GLU A 47 -17.88 6.64 -3.76
CA GLU A 47 -17.79 7.46 -2.54
C GLU A 47 -17.56 6.59 -1.30
N GLN A 48 -18.37 5.55 -1.10
CA GLN A 48 -18.24 4.67 0.06
C GLN A 48 -16.92 3.89 0.07
N ALA A 49 -16.38 3.53 -1.09
CA ALA A 49 -15.06 2.89 -1.19
C ALA A 49 -13.95 3.87 -0.81
N TYR A 50 -14.06 5.13 -1.23
CA TYR A 50 -13.15 6.18 -0.81
C TYR A 50 -13.20 6.42 0.71
N ASP A 51 -14.39 6.51 1.28
CA ASP A 51 -14.59 6.64 2.73
C ASP A 51 -14.08 5.40 3.50
N PHE A 52 -14.19 4.21 2.92
CA PHE A 52 -13.57 3.02 3.48
C PHE A 52 -12.06 3.17 3.57
N ILE A 53 -11.40 3.69 2.54
CA ILE A 53 -9.96 3.95 2.56
C ILE A 53 -9.60 5.00 3.62
N LEU A 54 -10.28 6.14 3.63
CA LEU A 54 -9.99 7.23 4.58
C LEU A 54 -10.09 6.80 6.04
N ARG A 55 -10.98 5.86 6.37
CA ARG A 55 -11.10 5.29 7.73
C ARG A 55 -9.95 4.37 8.13
N HIS A 56 -9.17 3.87 7.17
CA HIS A 56 -8.14 2.85 7.39
C HIS A 56 -6.72 3.31 7.08
N ILE A 57 -6.55 4.54 6.58
CA ILE A 57 -5.24 5.17 6.39
C ILE A 57 -5.02 6.25 7.44
N ASN A 58 -3.75 6.50 7.75
CA ASN A 58 -3.41 7.51 8.75
C ASN A 58 -3.47 8.92 8.16
N LYS A 59 -3.86 9.88 9.01
CA LYS A 59 -3.70 11.32 8.75
C LYS A 59 -2.76 11.88 9.79
N SER A 60 -1.57 12.29 9.38
CA SER A 60 -0.65 13.00 10.25
C SER A 60 -1.06 14.47 10.34
N ALA A 61 -0.78 15.10 11.48
CA ALA A 61 -0.96 16.52 11.69
C ALA A 61 0.26 17.06 12.44
N VAL A 62 0.93 18.05 11.86
CA VAL A 62 2.08 18.72 12.46
C VAL A 62 1.71 20.17 12.71
N VAL A 63 1.96 20.66 13.92
CA VAL A 63 1.73 22.06 14.29
C VAL A 63 2.99 22.86 13.97
N GLU A 64 2.88 23.83 13.06
CA GLU A 64 3.94 24.77 12.69
C GLU A 64 3.51 26.19 13.06
N GLY A 65 4.03 26.69 14.19
CA GLY A 65 3.62 27.96 14.76
C GLY A 65 2.16 27.92 15.23
N VAL A 66 1.29 28.73 14.61
CA VAL A 66 -0.15 28.77 14.89
C VAL A 66 -0.98 27.92 13.93
N TYR A 67 -0.37 27.33 12.91
CA TYR A 67 -1.07 26.56 11.87
C TYR A 67 -0.87 25.06 12.10
N THR A 68 -1.92 24.28 11.82
CA THR A 68 -1.83 22.81 11.81
C THR A 68 -1.84 22.32 10.37
N ASN A 69 -0.73 21.75 9.94
CA ASN A 69 -0.58 21.15 8.61
C ASN A 69 -0.91 19.66 8.71
N SER A 70 -2.05 19.26 8.15
CA SER A 70 -2.47 17.86 8.12
C SER A 70 -2.17 17.23 6.76
N ARG A 71 -1.55 16.04 6.75
CA ARG A 71 -1.23 15.28 5.53
C ARG A 71 -1.71 13.84 5.67
N TRP A 72 -2.32 13.32 4.62
CA TRP A 72 -2.70 11.90 4.59
C TRP A 72 -1.47 11.04 4.32
N GLN A 73 -1.50 9.77 4.71
CA GLN A 73 -0.44 8.81 4.40
C GLN A 73 -0.29 8.55 2.89
N TYR A 74 -1.40 8.62 2.15
CA TYR A 74 -1.43 8.39 0.70
C TYR A 74 -2.03 9.61 -0.02
N PRO A 75 -1.73 9.81 -1.32
CA PRO A 75 -2.32 10.86 -2.14
C PRO A 75 -3.82 10.59 -2.36
N VAL A 76 -4.66 11.03 -1.41
CA VAL A 76 -6.10 10.70 -1.41
C VAL A 76 -6.85 11.18 -2.65
N ILE A 77 -6.37 12.24 -3.31
CA ILE A 77 -6.95 12.73 -4.56
C ILE A 77 -6.65 11.76 -5.71
N ALA A 78 -5.42 11.25 -5.81
CA ALA A 78 -5.05 10.21 -6.79
C ALA A 78 -5.78 8.89 -6.52
N VAL A 79 -5.86 8.47 -5.25
CA VAL A 79 -6.59 7.26 -4.85
C VAL A 79 -8.07 7.38 -5.23
N ARG A 80 -8.70 8.52 -4.97
CA ARG A 80 -10.09 8.79 -5.38
C ARG A 80 -10.26 8.68 -6.89
N GLU A 81 -9.33 9.22 -7.68
CA GLU A 81 -9.37 9.12 -9.14
C GLU A 81 -9.19 7.67 -9.61
N ALA A 82 -8.31 6.89 -8.97
CA ALA A 82 -8.15 5.47 -9.26
C ALA A 82 -9.44 4.67 -9.00
N ILE A 83 -10.18 4.96 -7.91
CA ILE A 83 -11.48 4.34 -7.63
C ILE A 83 -12.52 4.72 -8.70
N ARG A 84 -12.59 6.01 -9.06
CA ARG A 84 -13.49 6.50 -10.11
C ARG A 84 -13.20 5.80 -11.43
N ASN A 85 -11.93 5.70 -11.80
CA ASN A 85 -11.49 4.99 -13.01
C ASN A 85 -11.85 3.50 -12.95
N ALA A 86 -11.66 2.85 -11.80
CA ALA A 86 -12.05 1.46 -11.60
C ALA A 86 -13.54 1.25 -11.84
N VAL A 87 -14.42 2.14 -11.36
CA VAL A 87 -15.88 2.05 -11.53
C VAL A 87 -16.30 2.38 -12.96
N VAL A 88 -15.75 3.43 -13.56
CA VAL A 88 -16.15 3.91 -14.90
C VAL A 88 -15.63 3.01 -16.01
N HIS A 89 -14.42 2.45 -15.86
CA HIS A 89 -13.78 1.62 -16.88
C HIS A 89 -13.89 0.12 -16.61
N ARG A 90 -14.59 -0.30 -15.54
CA ARG A 90 -14.92 -1.72 -15.30
C ARG A 90 -15.61 -2.33 -16.50
N ASP A 91 -15.21 -3.54 -16.87
CA ASP A 91 -15.96 -4.37 -17.79
C ASP A 91 -17.17 -5.01 -17.08
N TYR A 92 -18.35 -4.41 -17.23
CA TYR A 92 -19.57 -4.90 -16.57
C TYR A 92 -20.15 -6.18 -17.18
N ALA A 93 -19.63 -6.65 -18.32
CA ALA A 93 -20.01 -7.95 -18.88
C ALA A 93 -19.31 -9.12 -18.19
N LEU A 94 -18.18 -8.89 -17.52
CA LEU A 94 -17.47 -9.93 -16.76
C LEU A 94 -18.22 -10.29 -15.47
N THR A 95 -18.78 -11.49 -15.44
CA THR A 95 -19.42 -12.10 -14.26
C THR A 95 -18.41 -12.81 -13.36
N GLY A 96 -18.72 -12.96 -12.08
CA GLY A 96 -17.86 -13.67 -11.11
C GLY A 96 -16.67 -12.85 -10.61
N ARG A 97 -16.60 -11.55 -10.94
CA ARG A 97 -15.49 -10.66 -10.59
C ARG A 97 -16.02 -9.30 -10.19
N ASP A 98 -15.62 -8.86 -9.00
CA ASP A 98 -15.98 -7.55 -8.45
C ASP A 98 -14.79 -6.59 -8.56
N ILE A 99 -15.05 -5.30 -8.38
CA ILE A 99 -13.96 -4.37 -8.07
C ILE A 99 -13.49 -4.71 -6.65
N LYS A 100 -12.17 -4.76 -6.45
CA LYS A 100 -11.59 -5.01 -5.13
C LYS A 100 -10.76 -3.80 -4.71
N VAL A 101 -10.97 -3.35 -3.48
CA VAL A 101 -10.14 -2.34 -2.82
C VAL A 101 -9.54 -3.00 -1.59
N ALA A 102 -8.24 -3.26 -1.64
CA ALA A 102 -7.50 -3.89 -0.56
C ALA A 102 -6.54 -2.87 0.06
N ILE A 103 -6.54 -2.80 1.39
CA ILE A 103 -5.64 -1.94 2.16
C ILE A 103 -4.76 -2.86 2.99
N PHE A 104 -3.47 -2.74 2.80
CA PHE A 104 -2.42 -3.44 3.55
C PHE A 104 -1.74 -2.45 4.48
N ASP A 105 -0.80 -2.93 5.28
CA ASP A 105 0.00 -2.03 6.12
C ASP A 105 0.96 -1.17 5.27
N ASP A 106 1.39 -1.66 4.10
CA ASP A 106 2.35 -1.00 3.21
C ASP A 106 1.72 -0.42 1.93
N MET A 107 0.51 -0.80 1.55
CA MET A 107 -0.06 -0.35 0.28
C MET A 107 -1.58 -0.29 0.23
N ILE A 108 -2.08 0.53 -0.71
CA ILE A 108 -3.46 0.47 -1.20
C ILE A 108 -3.45 -0.18 -2.58
N GLU A 109 -4.26 -1.21 -2.77
CA GLU A 109 -4.46 -1.90 -4.04
C GLU A 109 -5.91 -1.74 -4.52
N ILE A 110 -6.09 -1.35 -5.79
CA ILE A 110 -7.39 -1.25 -6.44
C ILE A 110 -7.35 -2.14 -7.69
N THR A 111 -8.22 -3.15 -7.73
CA THR A 111 -8.34 -4.09 -8.86
C THR A 111 -9.71 -3.95 -9.49
N SER A 112 -9.77 -3.70 -10.79
CA SER A 112 -11.00 -3.63 -11.57
C SER A 112 -11.08 -4.75 -12.63
N PRO A 113 -12.24 -5.39 -12.83
CA PRO A 113 -12.45 -6.32 -13.94
C PRO A 113 -12.34 -5.62 -15.30
N GLY A 114 -11.67 -6.28 -16.24
CA GLY A 114 -11.37 -5.77 -17.57
C GLY A 114 -9.91 -5.35 -17.72
N LYS A 115 -9.41 -5.44 -18.94
CA LYS A 115 -8.06 -4.98 -19.31
C LYS A 115 -8.01 -3.48 -19.56
N LEU A 116 -6.80 -2.94 -19.69
CA LEU A 116 -6.62 -1.63 -20.27
C LEU A 116 -7.14 -1.62 -21.73
N LEU A 117 -7.63 -0.49 -22.21
CA LEU A 117 -7.98 -0.36 -23.63
C LEU A 117 -6.67 -0.28 -24.44
N PRO A 118 -6.56 -0.92 -25.62
CA PRO A 118 -5.31 -0.93 -26.40
C PRO A 118 -4.80 0.45 -26.82
N SER A 119 -5.66 1.46 -26.79
CA SER A 119 -5.36 2.85 -27.12
C SER A 119 -4.83 3.68 -25.94
N ILE A 120 -4.79 3.10 -24.74
CA ILE A 120 -4.27 3.75 -23.53
C ILE A 120 -2.92 3.12 -23.20
N ASP A 121 -1.90 3.96 -23.09
CA ASP A 121 -0.61 3.61 -22.54
C ASP A 121 -0.52 4.13 -21.10
N PHE A 122 -0.56 3.21 -20.14
CA PHE A 122 -0.56 3.57 -18.72
C PHE A 122 0.82 3.96 -18.19
N ASP A 123 1.89 3.72 -18.97
CA ASP A 123 3.23 4.21 -18.63
C ASP A 123 3.37 5.71 -18.94
N GLU A 124 2.49 6.26 -19.80
CA GLU A 124 2.43 7.68 -20.14
C GLU A 124 1.30 8.42 -19.40
N LEU A 125 1.31 8.40 -18.07
CA LEU A 125 0.25 9.02 -17.25
C LEU A 125 0.01 10.52 -17.54
N GLU A 126 1.03 11.25 -18.00
CA GLU A 126 0.91 12.68 -18.31
C GLU A 126 0.27 12.97 -19.69
N ALA A 127 0.13 11.96 -20.56
CA ALA A 127 -0.24 12.12 -21.97
C ALA A 127 -1.73 12.42 -22.23
N ARG A 128 -2.50 12.87 -21.23
CA ARG A 128 -3.93 13.26 -21.34
C ARG A 128 -4.78 12.28 -22.17
N GLN A 129 -4.63 11.00 -21.85
CA GLN A 129 -5.33 9.93 -22.57
C GLN A 129 -6.72 9.70 -21.98
N SER A 130 -7.72 9.51 -22.84
CA SER A 130 -9.08 9.19 -22.38
C SER A 130 -9.90 8.49 -23.44
N ASP A 131 -10.16 7.20 -23.21
CA ASP A 131 -11.08 6.41 -24.02
C ASP A 131 -12.18 5.79 -23.18
N ILE A 132 -13.40 5.83 -23.72
CA ILE A 132 -14.60 5.42 -23.02
C ILE A 132 -14.92 3.95 -23.34
N ARG A 133 -14.72 3.06 -22.36
CA ARG A 133 -15.25 1.69 -22.41
C ARG A 133 -16.79 1.70 -22.29
N ASN A 134 -17.29 2.30 -21.21
CA ASN A 134 -18.71 2.32 -20.90
C ASN A 134 -19.39 3.59 -21.42
N LYS A 135 -19.92 3.52 -22.64
CA LYS A 135 -20.57 4.65 -23.36
C LYS A 135 -21.82 5.23 -22.67
N VAL A 136 -22.37 4.54 -21.68
CA VAL A 136 -23.51 5.04 -20.87
C VAL A 136 -23.04 5.61 -19.53
N ILE A 137 -22.08 4.95 -18.87
CA ILE A 137 -21.62 5.33 -17.53
C ILE A 137 -20.79 6.61 -17.60
N ALA A 138 -19.81 6.68 -18.51
CA ALA A 138 -18.88 7.81 -18.56
C ALA A 138 -19.58 9.15 -18.83
N PRO A 139 -20.51 9.30 -19.80
CA PRO A 139 -21.22 10.56 -20.00
C PRO A 139 -22.06 10.99 -18.79
N VAL A 140 -22.70 10.05 -18.09
CA VAL A 140 -23.46 10.34 -16.88
C VAL A 140 -22.53 10.85 -15.78
N PHE A 141 -21.41 10.16 -15.54
CA PHE A 141 -20.41 10.56 -14.54
C PHE A 141 -19.77 11.91 -14.87
N LYS A 142 -19.54 12.23 -16.15
CA LYS A 142 -19.11 13.58 -16.59
C LYS A 142 -20.16 14.64 -16.23
N LYS A 143 -21.45 14.35 -16.47
CA LYS A 143 -22.54 15.30 -16.26
C LYS A 143 -22.78 15.61 -14.78
N VAL A 144 -22.54 14.65 -13.89
CA VAL A 144 -22.66 14.84 -12.43
C VAL A 144 -21.35 15.28 -11.76
N GLY A 145 -20.29 15.55 -12.54
CA GLY A 145 -19.01 16.05 -12.01
C GLY A 145 -18.14 14.99 -11.31
N LEU A 146 -18.41 13.70 -11.53
CA LEU A 146 -17.63 12.60 -10.93
C LEU A 146 -16.36 12.27 -11.71
N ILE A 147 -16.27 12.58 -13.00
CA ILE A 147 -15.05 12.43 -13.80
C ILE A 147 -14.82 13.66 -14.67
N ASP A 148 -13.55 13.92 -14.99
CA ASP A 148 -13.16 15.04 -15.84
C ASP A 148 -13.60 14.86 -17.31
N GLN A 149 -13.83 15.98 -18.00
CA GLN A 149 -14.24 15.97 -19.40
C GLN A 149 -13.05 15.80 -20.36
N TRP A 150 -11.85 16.20 -19.95
CA TRP A 150 -10.67 16.40 -20.79
C TRP A 150 -9.60 15.30 -20.64
N GLY A 151 -9.92 14.19 -19.97
CA GLY A 151 -8.97 13.10 -19.81
C GLY A 151 -7.81 13.39 -18.86
N ASN A 152 -7.97 14.34 -17.94
CA ASN A 152 -6.89 14.68 -17.01
C ASN A 152 -6.76 13.69 -15.83
N GLY A 153 -7.55 12.62 -15.77
CA GLY A 153 -7.54 11.69 -14.62
C GLY A 153 -6.16 11.08 -14.35
N LEU A 154 -5.50 10.52 -15.37
CA LEU A 154 -4.15 9.97 -15.24
C LEU A 154 -3.11 11.05 -14.92
N LYS A 155 -3.24 12.23 -15.55
CA LYS A 155 -2.36 13.37 -15.28
C LYS A 155 -2.51 13.89 -13.84
N LEU A 156 -3.72 13.84 -13.29
CA LEU A 156 -4.00 14.20 -11.90
C LEU A 156 -3.35 13.20 -10.95
N ILE A 157 -3.43 11.90 -11.23
CA ILE A 157 -2.71 10.87 -10.46
C ILE A 157 -1.19 11.16 -10.49
N ALA A 158 -0.61 11.40 -11.66
CA ALA A 158 0.80 11.71 -11.80
C ALA A 158 1.20 13.01 -11.08
N GLY A 159 0.34 14.03 -11.11
CA GLY A 159 0.56 15.30 -10.42
C GLY A 159 0.58 15.14 -8.90
N GLU A 160 -0.41 14.48 -8.33
CA GLU A 160 -0.51 14.22 -6.89
C GLU A 160 0.66 13.37 -6.37
N LEU A 161 1.14 12.40 -7.16
CA LEU A 161 2.28 11.57 -6.78
C LEU A 161 3.59 12.37 -6.62
N LYS A 162 3.72 13.55 -7.24
CA LYS A 162 4.91 14.42 -7.07
C LYS A 162 5.03 14.93 -5.63
N ASP A 163 3.90 15.11 -4.94
CA ASP A 163 3.85 15.55 -3.54
C ASP A 163 3.98 14.38 -2.54
N TYR A 164 4.08 13.14 -3.05
CA TYR A 164 4.22 11.90 -2.28
C TYR A 164 5.38 11.05 -2.80
N PRO A 165 6.63 11.55 -2.74
CA PRO A 165 7.80 10.84 -3.25
C PRO A 165 8.07 9.50 -2.55
N GLU A 166 7.54 9.29 -1.34
CA GLU A 166 7.60 8.03 -0.59
C GLU A 166 6.65 6.96 -1.16
N ILE A 167 5.63 7.34 -1.93
CA ILE A 167 4.67 6.43 -2.53
C ILE A 167 5.12 6.03 -3.93
N GLU A 168 5.32 4.74 -4.15
CA GLU A 168 5.53 4.14 -5.46
C GLU A 168 4.19 3.74 -6.08
N PHE A 169 3.94 4.17 -7.31
CA PHE A 169 2.74 3.78 -8.06
C PHE A 169 3.09 2.68 -9.07
N LYS A 170 2.37 1.55 -8.99
CA LYS A 170 2.52 0.42 -9.92
C LYS A 170 1.19 0.02 -10.51
N TRP A 171 1.22 -0.56 -11.70
CA TRP A 171 0.05 -1.12 -12.36
C TRP A 171 0.34 -2.51 -12.95
N PHE A 172 -0.69 -3.33 -13.08
CA PHE A 172 -0.60 -4.69 -13.59
C PHE A 172 -1.85 -5.11 -14.36
N GLU A 173 -1.67 -5.88 -15.44
CA GLU A 173 -2.74 -6.72 -15.98
C GLU A 173 -2.64 -8.13 -15.41
N ARG A 174 -3.52 -8.48 -14.49
CA ARG A 174 -3.51 -9.79 -13.80
C ARG A 174 -4.42 -10.78 -14.51
N GLY A 175 -3.86 -11.97 -14.80
CA GLY A 175 -4.63 -13.09 -15.38
C GLY A 175 -5.36 -12.78 -16.68
N GLY A 176 -4.92 -11.73 -17.41
CA GLY A 176 -5.50 -11.29 -18.67
C GLY A 176 -6.94 -10.78 -18.59
N LEU A 177 -7.54 -10.55 -17.42
CA LEU A 177 -8.94 -10.12 -17.31
C LEU A 177 -9.16 -9.06 -16.23
N GLN A 178 -8.09 -8.57 -15.62
CA GLN A 178 -8.15 -7.61 -14.52
C GLN A 178 -7.04 -6.59 -14.68
N PHE A 179 -7.39 -5.34 -14.43
CA PHE A 179 -6.46 -4.23 -14.33
C PHE A 179 -6.33 -3.84 -12.87
N GLN A 180 -5.10 -3.68 -12.41
CA GLN A 180 -4.78 -3.42 -11.01
C GLN A 180 -3.82 -2.23 -10.91
N VAL A 181 -4.04 -1.37 -9.92
CA VAL A 181 -3.12 -0.32 -9.53
C VAL A 181 -2.78 -0.45 -8.04
N GLN A 182 -1.57 -0.08 -7.67
CA GLN A 182 -1.04 -0.14 -6.31
C GLN A 182 -0.36 1.18 -5.96
N PHE A 183 -0.66 1.70 -4.77
CA PHE A 183 0.05 2.81 -4.12
C PHE A 183 0.84 2.22 -2.96
N ILE A 184 2.15 2.06 -3.13
CA ILE A 184 3.04 1.33 -2.20
C ILE A 184 3.88 2.33 -1.41
N ASP A 185 3.81 2.28 -0.09
CA ASP A 185 4.66 3.04 0.81
C ASP A 185 6.06 2.39 0.87
N LYS A 186 7.03 3.04 0.21
CA LYS A 186 8.42 2.55 0.16
C LYS A 186 9.10 2.60 1.51
N GLU A 187 8.64 3.47 2.40
CA GLU A 187 9.23 3.68 3.71
C GLU A 187 8.64 2.77 4.77
N TYR A 188 7.55 2.04 4.48
CA TYR A 188 6.88 1.17 5.45
C TYR A 188 7.85 0.26 6.23
N LYS A 189 8.80 -0.37 5.53
CA LYS A 189 9.78 -1.24 6.20
C LYS A 189 10.74 -0.44 7.10
N THR A 190 11.26 0.68 6.61
CA THR A 190 12.09 1.61 7.39
C THR A 190 11.33 2.16 8.61
N GLN A 191 10.04 2.46 8.48
CA GLN A 191 9.17 2.92 9.56
C GLN A 191 8.86 1.80 10.57
N GLN A 192 8.72 0.55 10.13
CA GLN A 192 8.56 -0.60 11.03
C GLN A 192 9.82 -0.82 11.87
N ILE A 193 10.98 -0.62 11.25
CA ILE A 193 12.29 -0.62 11.92
C ILE A 193 12.37 0.53 12.91
N ASP A 194 12.12 1.77 12.47
CA ASP A 194 12.21 2.94 13.32
C ASP A 194 11.19 2.91 14.45
N GLY A 195 9.97 2.42 14.21
CA GLY A 195 8.89 2.22 15.19
C GLY A 195 9.20 1.13 16.21
N ALA A 196 9.85 0.04 15.81
CA ALA A 196 10.40 -0.95 16.75
C ALA A 196 11.52 -0.36 17.64
N ILE A 197 12.10 0.76 17.19
CA ILE A 197 13.16 1.50 17.87
C ILE A 197 12.65 2.86 18.40
N ASP A 198 11.37 3.22 18.24
CA ASP A 198 10.85 4.52 18.70
C ASP A 198 10.26 4.34 20.11
N GLY A 199 10.63 5.26 21.00
CA GLY A 199 10.59 5.04 22.46
C GLY A 199 11.91 4.54 23.05
N VAL A 200 12.90 4.27 22.19
CA VAL A 200 14.27 3.93 22.59
C VAL A 200 15.14 5.19 22.57
N SER A 201 15.86 5.47 23.66
CA SER A 201 16.73 6.65 23.73
C SER A 201 17.70 6.74 22.54
N LYS A 202 18.07 7.96 22.12
CA LYS A 202 19.07 8.22 21.07
C LYS A 202 20.38 7.44 21.28
N ALA A 203 20.73 7.16 22.54
CA ALA A 203 21.89 6.34 22.91
C ALA A 203 21.73 4.86 22.50
N LEU A 204 20.52 4.31 22.60
CA LEU A 204 20.26 2.92 22.23
C LEU A 204 20.07 2.77 20.70
N LYS A 205 19.52 3.76 19.98
CA LYS A 205 19.58 3.80 18.50
C LYS A 205 21.03 3.62 18.01
N ARG A 206 21.99 4.37 18.57
CA ARG A 206 23.43 4.24 18.23
C ARG A 206 23.97 2.83 18.48
N LYS A 207 23.58 2.19 19.60
CA LYS A 207 24.04 0.83 19.94
C LYS A 207 23.48 -0.22 18.98
N LEU A 208 22.21 -0.11 18.59
CA LEU A 208 21.61 -1.00 17.59
C LEU A 208 22.28 -0.84 16.23
N THR A 209 22.61 0.39 15.82
CA THR A 209 23.38 0.61 14.58
C THR A 209 24.77 -0.04 14.61
N VAL A 210 25.48 0.04 15.74
CA VAL A 210 26.78 -0.64 15.89
C VAL A 210 26.61 -2.14 15.77
N LEU A 211 25.57 -2.72 16.37
CA LEU A 211 25.31 -4.16 16.30
C LEU A 211 24.96 -4.59 14.86
N VAL A 212 24.11 -3.85 14.15
CA VAL A 212 23.79 -4.12 12.74
C VAL A 212 25.04 -4.06 11.86
N LYS A 213 25.94 -3.10 12.09
CA LYS A 213 27.23 -3.03 11.37
C LYS A 213 28.16 -4.20 11.69
N ALA A 214 28.16 -4.68 12.93
CA ALA A 214 28.95 -5.85 13.31
C ALA A 214 28.44 -7.11 12.61
N ILE A 215 27.12 -7.29 12.52
CA ILE A 215 26.50 -8.40 11.77
C ILE A 215 26.81 -8.26 10.28
N LEU A 216 26.70 -7.05 9.72
CA LEU A 216 27.04 -6.80 8.31
C LEU A 216 28.48 -7.21 7.95
N ASN A 217 29.42 -6.92 8.85
CA ASN A 217 30.84 -7.18 8.61
C ASN A 217 31.21 -8.66 8.76
N ASP A 218 30.49 -9.40 9.60
CA ASP A 218 30.79 -10.80 9.91
C ASP A 218 29.51 -11.55 10.29
N GLU A 219 28.78 -12.02 9.29
CA GLU A 219 27.51 -12.74 9.45
C GLU A 219 27.69 -14.17 9.94
N GLY A 220 26.65 -14.74 10.54
CA GLY A 220 26.64 -16.15 10.94
C GLY A 220 27.27 -16.43 12.30
N LYS A 221 27.63 -15.39 13.05
CA LYS A 221 28.08 -15.48 14.44
C LYS A 221 26.92 -15.59 15.43
N ASN A 222 27.20 -16.15 16.60
CA ASN A 222 26.23 -16.25 17.69
C ASN A 222 26.27 -14.99 18.59
N ILE A 223 25.40 -14.93 19.60
CA ILE A 223 25.31 -13.76 20.50
C ILE A 223 26.61 -13.56 21.31
N ALA A 224 27.28 -14.65 21.73
CA ALA A 224 28.51 -14.57 22.52
C ALA A 224 29.65 -13.94 21.72
N ASP A 225 29.77 -14.29 20.44
CA ASP A 225 30.78 -13.73 19.53
C ASP A 225 30.56 -12.22 19.34
N TYR A 226 29.33 -11.80 19.03
CA TYR A 226 29.02 -10.36 18.91
C TYR A 226 29.16 -9.61 20.24
N THR A 227 29.01 -10.29 21.37
CA THR A 227 29.25 -9.68 22.69
C THR A 227 30.72 -9.32 22.86
N ALA A 228 31.63 -10.21 22.43
CA ALA A 228 33.07 -9.97 22.45
C ALA A 228 33.48 -8.86 21.47
N ASP A 229 32.88 -8.85 20.27
CA ASP A 229 33.33 -7.98 19.18
C ASP A 229 32.85 -6.52 19.29
N THR A 230 31.70 -6.26 19.93
CA THR A 230 31.03 -4.96 19.84
C THR A 230 31.14 -4.07 21.09
N ASN A 231 31.57 -4.63 22.23
CA ASN A 231 31.61 -3.95 23.54
C ASN A 231 30.31 -3.17 23.87
N LEU A 232 29.15 -3.68 23.44
CA LEU A 232 27.85 -3.00 23.57
C LEU A 232 27.15 -3.25 24.92
N GLY A 233 27.73 -4.12 25.77
CA GLY A 233 27.25 -4.48 27.09
C GLY A 233 27.37 -5.98 27.36
N SER A 234 26.63 -6.46 28.35
CA SER A 234 26.58 -7.88 28.71
C SER A 234 25.85 -8.72 27.66
N HIS A 235 26.04 -10.05 27.70
CA HIS A 235 25.31 -11.00 26.85
C HIS A 235 23.79 -10.77 26.87
N ARG A 236 23.20 -10.59 28.06
CA ARG A 236 21.76 -10.31 28.24
C ARG A 236 21.33 -8.99 27.56
N THR A 237 22.23 -8.03 27.47
CA THR A 237 21.98 -6.75 26.79
C THR A 237 21.91 -6.95 25.27
N LEU A 238 22.85 -7.71 24.70
CA LEU A 238 22.82 -8.04 23.27
C LEU A 238 21.64 -8.94 22.91
N GLU A 239 21.28 -9.89 23.78
CA GLU A 239 20.11 -10.74 23.56
C GLU A 239 18.83 -9.91 23.41
N ARG A 240 18.66 -8.88 24.24
CA ARG A 240 17.57 -7.90 24.11
C ARG A 240 17.64 -7.13 22.78
N TYR A 241 18.83 -6.71 22.36
CA TYR A 241 19.02 -5.98 21.09
C TYR A 241 18.72 -6.86 19.89
N MET A 242 19.22 -8.10 19.87
CA MET A 242 18.93 -9.09 18.83
C MET A 242 17.42 -9.36 18.75
N GLN A 243 16.73 -9.46 19.88
CA GLN A 243 15.28 -9.62 19.89
C GLN A 243 14.54 -8.42 19.29
N GLN A 244 14.98 -7.18 19.56
CA GLN A 244 14.41 -5.98 18.94
C GLN A 244 14.65 -5.95 17.42
N LEU A 245 15.88 -6.22 16.98
CA LEU A 245 16.24 -6.28 15.56
C LEU A 245 15.45 -7.38 14.82
N ARG A 246 15.26 -8.55 15.45
CA ARG A 246 14.43 -9.63 14.90
C ARG A 246 12.95 -9.26 14.82
N LYS A 247 12.39 -8.62 15.86
CA LYS A 247 11.01 -8.14 15.84
C LYS A 247 10.79 -7.08 14.76
N GLY A 248 11.79 -6.24 14.49
CA GLY A 248 11.78 -5.27 13.40
C GLY A 248 12.10 -5.84 12.02
N GLY A 249 12.29 -7.16 11.88
CA GLY A 249 12.59 -7.79 10.58
C GLY A 249 13.96 -7.45 9.97
N LEU A 250 14.87 -6.89 10.76
CA LEU A 250 16.21 -6.46 10.30
C LEU A 250 17.20 -7.60 10.17
N ILE A 251 17.09 -8.56 11.07
CA ILE A 251 17.98 -9.72 11.15
C ILE A 251 17.15 -10.98 11.33
N GLU A 252 17.72 -12.09 10.90
CA GLU A 252 17.17 -13.42 11.11
C GLU A 252 18.23 -14.35 11.69
N PHE A 253 17.78 -15.37 12.41
CA PHE A 253 18.64 -16.42 12.93
C PHE A 253 18.53 -17.63 12.01
N ARG A 254 19.66 -18.16 11.55
CA ARG A 254 19.71 -19.38 10.73
C ARG A 254 20.52 -20.45 11.48
N GLY A 255 19.89 -21.60 11.74
CA GLY A 255 20.51 -22.78 12.36
C GLY A 255 19.55 -23.55 13.29
N GLU A 256 19.86 -24.82 13.55
CA GLU A 256 19.01 -25.73 14.34
C GLU A 256 19.10 -25.50 15.86
N ALA A 257 20.25 -25.03 16.34
CA ALA A 257 20.46 -24.71 17.75
C ALA A 257 21.22 -23.38 17.89
N THR A 258 21.05 -22.69 19.02
CA THR A 258 21.73 -21.41 19.33
C THR A 258 23.25 -21.50 19.34
N GLN A 259 23.80 -22.71 19.48
CA GLN A 259 25.24 -23.00 19.48
C GLN A 259 25.80 -23.26 18.08
N THR A 260 24.96 -23.67 17.12
CA THR A 260 25.37 -24.04 15.75
C THR A 260 24.83 -23.09 14.69
N GLY A 261 23.90 -22.21 15.05
CA GLY A 261 23.34 -21.18 14.18
C GLY A 261 23.88 -19.79 14.45
N GLY A 262 23.59 -18.89 13.51
CA GLY A 262 24.11 -17.53 13.51
C GLY A 262 23.08 -16.49 13.07
N TYR A 263 23.41 -15.23 13.27
CA TYR A 263 22.58 -14.10 12.86
C TYR A 263 23.02 -13.54 11.52
N TYR A 264 22.05 -13.24 10.67
CA TYR A 264 22.24 -12.71 9.32
C TYR A 264 21.36 -11.48 9.13
N LEU A 265 21.80 -10.52 8.32
CA LEU A 265 20.91 -9.46 7.88
C LEU A 265 19.88 -10.04 6.91
N THR A 266 18.66 -9.54 6.99
CA THR A 266 17.64 -9.90 5.99
C THR A 266 18.05 -9.33 4.62
N GLU A 267 17.70 -10.05 3.56
CA GLU A 267 17.98 -9.62 2.17
C GLU A 267 17.39 -8.23 1.88
N THR A 268 16.32 -7.88 2.59
CA THR A 268 15.70 -6.55 2.50
C THR A 268 16.63 -5.45 2.99
N LEU A 269 17.27 -5.63 4.15
CA LEU A 269 18.18 -4.62 4.72
C LEU A 269 19.48 -4.51 3.92
N LYS A 270 19.98 -5.64 3.39
CA LYS A 270 21.16 -5.65 2.52
C LYS A 270 20.95 -4.81 1.26
N ALA A 271 19.76 -4.89 0.66
CA ALA A 271 19.40 -4.12 -0.54
C ALA A 271 19.24 -2.62 -0.28
N GLU A 272 18.92 -2.20 0.95
CA GLU A 272 18.88 -0.79 1.35
C GLU A 272 20.28 -0.22 1.61
N LEU A 273 21.15 -1.01 2.24
CA LEU A 273 22.52 -0.60 2.56
C LEU A 273 23.43 -0.47 1.33
N SER A 274 23.16 -1.22 0.25
CA SER A 274 23.91 -1.16 -1.02
C SER A 274 23.50 0.00 -1.93
N LYS A 275 22.42 0.72 -1.60
CA LYS A 275 21.92 1.89 -2.35
C LYS A 275 22.46 3.23 -1.84
N LYS A 276 23.27 3.23 -0.78
CA LYS A 276 23.97 4.42 -0.24
C LYS A 276 25.44 4.41 -0.63
#